data_AF-A0A383DLC8-F1
#
_entry.id   AF-A0A383DLC8-F1
#
_cell.length_a   1.000
_cell.length_b   1.000
_cell.length_c   1.000
_cell.angle_alpha   90.00
_cell.angle_beta   90.00
_cell.angle_gamma   90.00
#
_symmetry.space_group_name_H-M   'P 1'
#
loop_
_entity.id
_entity.type
_entity.pdbx_description
1 polymer ?
#
loop_
_entity_poly.entity_id
_entity_poly.type
_entity_poly.pdbx_seq_one_letter_code
_entity_poly.pdbx_strand_id
1 'polypeptide(L)'
;AGIYFMFNYNFLAAVQLTVYAGGIVVLIIFSILLTHQINTNLDKINVKKIALGIISSGLGIFLVLSTLNNFQFVASNNQATDSSIHGIGRALLSYSDNGYILPFEVISVLLLAAMIGAIVIAKKEEA
;
A
#
# COMPACT_ATOMS: atom_id res chain seq x y z
N ALA A 1 8.84 -7.61 1.43
CA ALA A 1 9.50 -7.90 2.72
C ALA A 1 11.01 -8.14 2.57
N GLY A 2 11.47 -9.02 1.66
CA GLY A 2 12.91 -9.32 1.50
C GLY A 2 13.81 -8.09 1.27
N ILE A 3 13.42 -7.16 0.39
CA ILE A 3 14.16 -5.91 0.17
C ILE A 3 14.21 -5.04 1.44
N TYR A 4 13.13 -4.99 2.23
CA TYR A 4 13.11 -4.24 3.50
C TYR A 4 14.03 -4.85 4.55
N PHE A 5 14.11 -6.17 4.63
CA PHE A 5 15.11 -6.83 5.47
C PHE A 5 16.54 -6.51 5.00
N MET A 6 16.79 -6.47 3.69
CA MET A 6 18.10 -6.09 3.15
C MET A 6 18.52 -4.67 3.55
N PHE A 7 17.55 -3.75 3.69
CA PHE A 7 17.76 -2.39 4.17
C PHE A 7 17.68 -2.22 5.71
N ASN A 8 17.64 -3.32 6.47
CA ASN A 8 17.49 -3.33 7.93
C ASN A 8 16.20 -2.66 8.45
N TYR A 9 15.16 -2.52 7.62
CA TYR A 9 13.85 -2.01 8.02
C TYR A 9 12.96 -3.14 8.53
N ASN A 10 13.35 -3.71 9.68
CA ASN A 10 12.75 -4.91 10.26
C ASN A 10 11.26 -4.73 10.61
N PHE A 11 10.89 -3.57 11.18
CA PHE A 11 9.49 -3.28 11.52
C PHE A 11 8.61 -3.27 10.27
N LEU A 12 9.00 -2.54 9.22
CA LEU A 12 8.22 -2.45 7.98
C LEU A 12 8.16 -3.79 7.25
N ALA A 13 9.24 -4.57 7.28
CA ALA A 13 9.26 -5.91 6.74
C ALA A 13 8.26 -6.84 7.43
N ALA A 14 8.17 -6.78 8.77
CA ALA A 14 7.20 -7.54 9.55
C ALA A 14 5.75 -7.10 9.25
N VAL A 15 5.47 -5.80 9.22
CA VAL A 15 4.15 -5.25 8.88
C VAL A 15 3.70 -5.66 7.47
N GLN A 16 4.62 -5.67 6.50
CA GLN A 16 4.32 -6.14 5.13
C GLN A 16 3.87 -7.61 5.12
N LEU A 17 4.44 -8.44 5.99
CA LEU A 17 4.06 -9.84 6.08
C LEU A 17 2.74 -10.02 6.84
N THR A 18 2.56 -9.35 7.97
CA THR A 18 1.37 -9.56 8.82
C THR A 18 0.11 -8.90 8.26
N VAL A 19 0.20 -7.63 7.81
CA VAL A 19 -0.97 -6.86 7.37
C VAL A 19 -1.27 -7.10 5.90
N TYR A 20 -0.27 -6.93 5.03
CA TYR A 20 -0.50 -7.03 3.58
C TYR A 20 -0.67 -8.48 3.14
N ALA A 21 0.36 -9.31 3.34
CA ALA A 21 0.29 -10.71 2.94
C ALA A 21 -0.66 -11.52 3.81
N GLY A 22 -0.65 -11.32 5.14
CA GLY A 22 -1.46 -12.07 6.09
C GLY A 22 -2.93 -11.65 6.18
N GLY A 23 -3.24 -10.37 5.98
CA GLY A 23 -4.61 -9.84 6.08
C GLY A 23 -5.23 -9.56 4.71
N ILE A 24 -4.73 -8.53 4.02
CA ILE A 24 -5.35 -7.97 2.81
C ILE A 24 -5.42 -9.01 1.69
N VAL A 25 -4.28 -9.63 1.35
CA VAL A 25 -4.22 -10.62 0.25
C VAL A 25 -5.09 -11.83 0.55
N VAL A 26 -5.11 -12.30 1.81
CA VAL A 26 -5.95 -13.43 2.24
C VAL A 26 -7.44 -13.10 2.09
N LEU A 27 -7.88 -11.92 2.52
CA LEU A 27 -9.28 -11.48 2.34
C LEU A 27 -9.68 -11.35 0.86
N ILE A 28 -8.79 -10.84 0.01
CA ILE A 28 -9.01 -10.76 -1.44
C ILE A 28 -9.15 -12.16 -2.04
N ILE A 29 -8.27 -13.09 -1.67
CA ILE A 29 -8.34 -14.48 -2.14
C ILE A 29 -9.66 -15.12 -1.72
N PHE A 30 -10.07 -14.99 -0.45
CA PHE A 30 -11.36 -15.52 -0.01
C PHE A 30 -12.54 -14.90 -0.77
N SER A 31 -12.49 -13.60 -1.02
CA SER A 31 -13.53 -12.89 -1.79
C SER A 31 -13.61 -13.43 -3.23
N ILE A 32 -12.47 -13.59 -3.92
CA ILE A 32 -12.43 -14.13 -5.28
C ILE A 32 -12.93 -15.58 -5.31
N LEU A 33 -12.52 -16.40 -4.34
CA LEU A 33 -12.97 -17.80 -4.23
C LEU A 33 -14.48 -17.89 -4.01
N LEU A 34 -15.06 -17.01 -3.19
CA LEU A 34 -16.51 -16.98 -2.92
C LEU A 34 -17.32 -16.44 -4.10
N THR A 35 -16.77 -15.47 -4.85
CA THR A 35 -17.45 -14.80 -5.97
C THR A 35 -17.21 -15.49 -7.33
N HIS A 36 -16.52 -16.63 -7.38
CA HIS A 36 -16.19 -17.29 -8.63
C HIS A 36 -17.43 -17.87 -9.34
N GLN A 37 -18.11 -17.02 -10.12
CA GLN A 37 -19.10 -17.41 -11.13
C GLN A 37 -18.44 -17.28 -12.50
N ILE A 38 -18.28 -18.41 -13.19
CA ILE A 38 -17.69 -18.47 -14.52
C ILE A 38 -18.70 -17.88 -15.52
N ASN A 39 -18.68 -16.56 -15.73
CA ASN A 39 -19.40 -15.95 -16.83
C ASN A 39 -18.48 -15.95 -18.06
N THR A 40 -18.70 -16.90 -18.96
CA THR A 40 -17.90 -17.14 -20.17
C THR A 40 -18.23 -16.21 -21.34
N ASN A 41 -19.04 -15.16 -21.14
CA ASN A 41 -19.20 -14.10 -22.14
C ASN A 41 -18.19 -12.98 -21.88
N LEU A 42 -16.91 -13.28 -22.12
CA LEU A 42 -15.87 -12.26 -22.15
C LEU A 42 -16.05 -11.44 -23.43
N ASP A 43 -16.46 -10.18 -23.27
CA ASP A 43 -16.46 -9.21 -24.37
C ASP A 43 -15.09 -9.20 -25.06
N LYS A 44 -15.08 -9.21 -26.40
CA LYS A 44 -13.83 -9.11 -27.18
C LYS A 44 -13.10 -7.84 -26.75
N ILE A 45 -11.94 -8.02 -26.13
CA ILE A 45 -11.11 -6.91 -25.69
C ILE A 45 -10.71 -6.09 -26.93
N ASN A 46 -11.01 -4.79 -26.88
CA ASN A 46 -10.66 -3.87 -27.95
C ASN A 46 -9.14 -3.69 -28.01
N VAL A 47 -8.52 -4.19 -29.08
CA VAL A 47 -7.08 -4.10 -29.33
C VAL A 47 -6.54 -2.67 -29.26
N LYS A 48 -7.35 -1.65 -29.59
CA LYS A 48 -6.97 -0.24 -29.43
C LYS A 48 -6.82 0.16 -27.96
N LYS A 49 -7.68 -0.36 -27.07
CA LYS A 49 -7.57 -0.11 -25.62
C LYS A 49 -6.33 -0.77 -25.04
N ILE A 50 -5.99 -1.99 -25.49
CA ILE A 50 -4.73 -2.66 -25.09
C ILE A 50 -3.53 -1.84 -25.58
N ALA A 51 -3.52 -1.44 -26.85
CA ALA A 51 -2.42 -0.65 -27.42
C ALA A 51 -2.24 0.68 -26.66
N LEU A 52 -3.33 1.39 -26.36
CA LEU A 52 -3.28 2.61 -25.56
C LEU A 52 -2.75 2.36 -24.14
N GLY A 53 -3.14 1.25 -23.50
CA GLY A 53 -2.63 0.87 -22.18
C GLY A 53 -1.13 0.54 -22.18
N ILE A 54 -0.64 -0.12 -23.23
CA ILE A 54 0.79 -0.39 -23.40
C ILE A 54 1.56 0.91 -23.63
N ILE A 55 1.05 1.80 -24.48
CA ILE A 55 1.69 3.09 -24.76
C ILE A 55 1.73 3.96 -23.50
N SER A 56 0.64 4.04 -22.73
CA SER A 56 0.60 4.84 -21.50
C SER A 56 1.54 4.29 -20.42
N SER A 57 1.57 2.97 -20.25
CA SER A 57 2.52 2.31 -19.33
C SER A 57 3.97 2.53 -19.76
N GLY A 58 4.25 2.37 -21.07
CA GLY A 58 5.57 2.61 -21.64
C GLY A 58 6.04 4.06 -21.47
N LEU A 59 5.15 5.03 -21.68
CA LEU A 59 5.44 6.45 -21.43
C LEU A 59 5.71 6.71 -19.93
N GLY A 60 4.94 6.10 -19.04
CA GLY A 60 5.17 6.18 -17.59
C GLY A 60 6.54 5.65 -17.18
N ILE A 61 6.91 4.47 -17.69
CA ILE A 61 8.24 3.87 -17.46
C ILE A 61 9.34 4.77 -18.02
N PHE A 62 9.17 5.27 -19.24
CA PHE A 62 10.14 6.16 -19.87
C PHE A 62 10.37 7.44 -19.07
N LEU A 63 9.29 8.05 -18.55
CA LEU A 63 9.39 9.23 -17.71
C LEU A 63 10.13 8.93 -16.40
N VAL A 64 9.82 7.82 -15.74
CA VAL A 64 10.50 7.41 -14.49
C VAL A 64 11.98 7.13 -14.73
N LEU A 65 12.34 6.42 -15.80
CA LEU A 65 13.75 6.13 -16.11
C LEU A 65 14.50 7.42 -16.50
N SER A 66 13.87 8.30 -17.27
CA SER A 66 14.46 9.58 -17.65
C SER A 66 14.70 10.46 -16.43
N THR A 67 13.77 10.53 -15.48
CA THR A 67 13.96 11.35 -14.26
C THR A 67 15.03 10.75 -13.37
N LEU A 68 15.06 9.43 -13.18
CA LEU A 68 16.09 8.75 -12.38
C LEU A 68 17.50 8.92 -12.96
N ASN A 69 17.65 8.87 -14.29
CA ASN A 69 18.96 9.01 -14.93
C ASN A 69 19.48 10.46 -14.93
N ASN A 70 18.58 11.44 -15.01
CA ASN A 70 18.95 12.86 -14.99
C ASN A 70 19.15 13.40 -13.57
N PHE A 71 18.59 12.73 -12.54
CA PHE A 71 18.72 13.14 -11.16
C PHE A 71 20.06 12.68 -10.57
N GLN A 72 20.85 13.63 -10.07
CA GLN A 72 22.09 13.33 -9.37
C GLN A 72 21.80 13.04 -7.89
N PHE A 73 21.97 11.78 -7.49
CA PHE A 73 21.83 11.38 -6.09
C PHE A 73 23.06 11.83 -5.30
N VAL A 74 22.89 12.85 -4.46
CA VAL A 74 23.91 13.26 -3.49
C VAL A 74 23.78 12.37 -2.25
N ALA A 75 24.85 11.66 -1.89
CA ALA A 75 24.88 10.89 -0.66
C ALA A 75 24.72 11.84 0.54
N SER A 76 23.62 11.67 1.29
CA SER A 76 23.44 12.40 2.53
C SER A 76 24.25 11.75 3.64
N ASN A 77 25.10 12.53 4.31
CA ASN A 77 25.83 12.13 5.52
C ASN A 77 25.00 12.29 6.81
N ASN A 78 23.70 12.54 6.69
CA ASN A 78 22.82 12.55 7.85
C ASN A 78 22.92 11.19 8.54
N GLN A 79 23.17 11.20 9.84
CA GLN A 79 23.18 9.98 10.66
C GLN A 79 21.89 9.21 10.38
N ALA A 80 22.02 7.90 10.15
CA ALA A 80 20.89 7.03 9.88
C ALA A 80 19.82 7.27 10.95
N THR A 81 18.64 7.75 10.52
CA THR A 81 17.47 7.91 11.39
C THR A 81 17.27 6.60 12.15
N ASP A 82 17.05 6.69 13.47
CA ASP A 82 16.84 5.52 14.31
C ASP A 82 15.69 4.66 13.76
N SER A 83 16.05 3.58 13.06
CA SER A 83 15.13 2.62 12.46
C SER A 83 14.73 1.52 13.45
N SER A 84 15.14 1.67 14.72
CA SER A 84 14.70 0.77 15.78
C SER A 84 13.18 0.87 15.99
N ILE A 85 12.60 -0.25 16.43
CA ILE A 85 11.17 -0.32 16.77
C ILE A 85 10.82 0.71 17.85
N HIS A 86 11.73 0.96 18.79
CA HIS A 86 11.56 1.96 19.84
C HIS A 86 11.53 3.39 19.27
N GLY A 87 12.42 3.72 18.34
CA GLY A 87 12.46 5.01 17.65
C GLY A 87 11.17 5.27 16.87
N ILE A 88 10.69 4.27 16.11
CA ILE A 88 9.43 4.35 15.36
C ILE A 88 8.25 4.56 16.32
N GLY A 89 8.15 3.78 17.39
CA GLY A 89 7.07 3.91 18.36
C GLY A 89 7.02 5.29 19.03
N ARG A 90 8.19 5.83 19.40
CA ARG A 90 8.28 7.20 19.94
C ARG A 90 7.90 8.25 18.91
N ALA A 91 8.36 8.10 17.67
CA ALA A 91 8.03 9.04 16.59
C ALA A 91 6.53 9.10 16.31
N LEU A 92 5.85 7.94 16.33
CA LEU A 92 4.38 7.84 16.15
C LEU A 92 3.59 8.51 17.27
N LEU A 93 4.11 8.52 18.50
CA LEU A 93 3.44 9.10 19.66
C LEU A 93 3.96 10.50 20.04
N SER A 94 4.91 11.05 19.27
CA SER A 94 5.54 12.33 19.58
C SER A 94 4.69 13.51 19.11
N TYR A 95 4.61 14.54 19.95
CA TYR A 95 3.97 15.83 19.69
C TYR A 95 4.94 16.90 19.14
N SER A 96 6.22 16.57 18.95
CA SER A 96 7.23 17.48 18.38
C SER A 96 6.94 17.83 16.92
N ASP A 97 7.59 18.87 16.37
CA ASP A 97 7.45 19.30 14.96
C ASP A 97 7.73 18.19 13.92
N ASN A 98 8.55 17.18 14.27
CA ASN A 98 8.83 16.00 13.45
C ASN A 98 8.14 14.71 13.94
N GLY A 99 7.14 14.85 14.82
CA GLY A 99 6.33 13.76 15.34
C GLY A 99 5.18 13.39 14.41
N TYR A 100 4.68 12.17 14.54
CA TYR A 100 3.62 11.62 13.69
C TYR A 100 2.31 11.37 14.44
N ILE A 101 2.11 11.99 15.61
CA ILE A 101 0.89 11.81 16.42
C ILE A 101 -0.40 12.17 15.67
N LEU A 102 -0.40 13.29 14.93
CA LEU A 102 -1.58 13.73 14.17
C LEU A 102 -1.90 12.78 13.00
N PRO A 103 -0.95 12.43 12.10
CA PRO A 103 -1.19 11.40 11.10
C PRO A 103 -1.64 10.06 11.69
N PHE A 104 -1.06 9.64 12.82
CA PHE A 104 -1.43 8.40 13.50
C PHE A 104 -2.90 8.41 13.97
N GLU A 105 -3.35 9.53 14.55
CA GLU A 105 -4.75 9.68 14.98
C GLU A 105 -5.72 9.70 13.78
N VAL A 106 -5.38 10.42 12.72
CA VAL A 106 -6.21 10.49 11.50
C VAL A 106 -6.37 9.10 10.87
N ILE A 107 -5.30 8.31 10.81
CA ILE A 107 -5.35 6.93 10.31
C ILE A 107 -6.20 6.05 11.23
N SER A 108 -6.09 6.22 12.56
CA SER A 108 -6.90 5.46 13.52
C SER A 108 -8.39 5.71 13.32
N VAL A 109 -8.80 6.98 13.15
CA VAL A 109 -10.19 7.35 12.85
C VAL A 109 -10.62 6.85 11.48
N LEU A 110 -9.75 6.91 10.47
CA LEU A 110 -10.03 6.36 9.13
C LEU A 110 -10.30 4.85 9.19
N LEU A 111 -9.51 4.09 9.95
CA LEU A 111 -9.69 2.65 10.13
C LEU A 111 -10.97 2.33 10.89
N LEU A 112 -11.31 3.11 11.91
CA LEU A 112 -12.60 3.01 12.62
C LEU A 112 -13.77 3.24 11.65
N ALA A 113 -13.71 4.31 10.86
CA ALA A 113 -14.74 4.63 9.87
C ALA A 113 -14.86 3.53 8.79
N ALA A 114 -13.74 2.98 8.32
CA ALA A 114 -13.73 1.88 7.36
C ALA A 114 -14.38 0.60 7.92
N MET A 115 -14.12 0.26 9.19
CA MET A 115 -14.76 -0.87 9.86
C MET A 115 -16.26 -0.66 10.00
N ILE A 116 -16.70 0.52 10.44
CA ILE A 116 -18.13 0.86 10.51
C ILE A 116 -18.78 0.76 9.13
N GLY A 117 -18.13 1.31 8.09
CA GLY A 117 -18.60 1.23 6.71
C GLY A 117 -18.76 -0.20 6.22
N ALA A 118 -17.79 -1.08 6.51
CA ALA A 118 -17.87 -2.50 6.18
C ALA A 118 -19.03 -3.20 6.89
N ILE A 119 -19.26 -2.91 8.18
CA ILE A 119 -20.39 -3.47 8.96
C ILE A 119 -21.73 -3.02 8.40
N VAL A 120 -21.88 -1.73 8.08
CA VAL A 120 -23.13 -1.18 7.52
C VAL A 120 -23.44 -1.81 6.15
N ILE A 121 -22.43 -2.02 5.30
CA ILE A 121 -22.60 -2.68 3.99
C ILE A 121 -22.97 -4.16 4.16
N ALA A 122 -22.35 -4.86 5.11
CA ALA A 122 -22.62 -6.27 5.37
C ALA A 122 -23.97 -6.51 6.06
N LYS A 123 -24.48 -5.52 6.79
CA LYS A 123 -25.77 -5.60 7.47
C LYS A 123 -26.90 -5.54 6.44
N LYS A 124 -27.52 -6.68 6.20
CA LYS A 124 -28.72 -6.80 5.38
C LYS A 124 -29.86 -6.02 6.03
N GLU A 125 -30.60 -5.23 5.25
CA GLU A 125 -31.88 -4.66 5.71
C GLU A 125 -32.83 -5.83 5.99
N GLU A 126 -33.18 -6.04 7.26
CA GLU A 126 -34.38 -6.78 7.61
C GLU A 126 -35.57 -5.87 7.25
N ALA A 127 -36.13 -6.12 6.07
CA ALA A 127 -37.44 -5.59 5.67
C ALA A 127 -38.56 -6.45 6.26
#